data_AF-A0A443S4B8-F1
#
_entry.id   AF-A0A443S4B8-F1
#
_cell.length_a   1.000
_cell.length_b   1.000
_cell.length_c   1.000
_cell.angle_alpha   90.00
_cell.angle_beta   90.00
_cell.angle_gamma   90.00
#
_symmetry.space_group_name_H-M   'P 1'
#
loop_
_entity.id
_entity.type
_entity.pdbx_description
1 polymer ?
#
loop_
_entity_poly.entity_id
_entity_poly.type
_entity_poly.pdbx_seq_one_letter_code
_entity_poly.pdbx_strand_id
1 'polypeptide(L)'
;MVIKLVFVTCLLTITSAREIAFTDCGNGEMKSMDITPCESDPCILHKGSNVKVSMKFIPNKNSNTAMLTIGGRANTIAITPPPITMDLCNQLKCPLTAGKEYTIEGTLPVNQLLPTSGVEGFAVLRGDDGQLACVTGSAVITN
;
A
#
# COMPACT_ATOMS: atom_id res chain seq x y z
N MET A 1 -36.58 -21.91 36.76
CA MET A 1 -35.57 -20.85 36.55
C MET A 1 -34.54 -21.41 35.57
N VAL A 2 -34.65 -21.08 34.28
CA VAL A 2 -33.73 -21.56 33.22
C VAL A 2 -33.05 -20.33 32.66
N ILE A 3 -31.82 -20.07 33.09
CA ILE A 3 -31.01 -18.97 32.57
C ILE A 3 -30.40 -19.47 31.26
N LYS A 4 -30.94 -19.00 30.12
CA LYS A 4 -30.36 -19.23 28.80
C LYS A 4 -29.15 -18.31 28.68
N LEU A 5 -27.97 -18.86 28.95
CA LEU A 5 -26.69 -18.18 28.75
C LEU A 5 -26.40 -18.13 27.25
N VAL A 6 -26.78 -17.03 26.60
CA VAL A 6 -26.47 -16.77 25.19
C VAL A 6 -24.99 -16.43 25.09
N PHE A 7 -24.16 -17.42 24.73
CA PHE A 7 -22.77 -17.20 24.35
C PHE A 7 -22.74 -16.52 22.97
N VAL A 8 -22.66 -15.18 22.97
CA VAL A 8 -22.36 -14.41 21.77
C VAL A 8 -20.86 -14.56 21.50
N THR A 9 -20.48 -15.59 20.73
CA THR A 9 -19.13 -15.71 20.19
C THR A 9 -18.93 -14.64 19.12
N CYS A 10 -18.35 -13.51 19.52
CA CYS A 10 -17.86 -12.50 18.60
C CYS A 10 -16.65 -13.10 17.85
N LEU A 11 -16.84 -13.56 16.61
CA LEU A 11 -15.73 -13.90 15.72
C LEU A 11 -14.96 -12.60 15.43
N LEU A 12 -13.99 -12.29 16.27
CA LEU A 12 -12.94 -11.34 15.94
C LEU A 12 -12.06 -12.04 14.91
N THR A 13 -12.35 -11.83 13.63
CA THR A 13 -11.42 -12.21 12.56
C THR A 13 -10.14 -11.42 12.79
N ILE A 14 -9.08 -12.09 13.27
CA ILE A 14 -7.77 -11.49 13.45
C ILE A 14 -7.22 -11.24 12.07
N THR A 15 -7.47 -10.05 11.53
CA THR A 15 -6.77 -9.56 10.35
C THR A 15 -5.36 -9.19 10.77
N SER A 16 -4.37 -9.95 10.31
CA SER A 16 -2.96 -9.64 10.55
C SER A 16 -2.55 -8.46 9.68
N ALA A 17 -2.30 -7.32 10.31
CA ALA A 17 -1.46 -6.28 9.73
C ALA A 17 -0.01 -6.70 10.01
N ARG A 18 0.77 -6.94 8.95
CA ARG A 18 2.17 -7.30 9.04
C ARG A 18 2.99 -6.24 8.30
N GLU A 19 4.05 -5.77 8.95
CA GLU A 19 5.06 -4.94 8.30
C GLU A 19 5.75 -5.81 7.25
N ILE A 20 5.68 -5.39 5.98
CA ILE A 20 6.15 -6.19 4.84
C ILE A 20 7.56 -5.76 4.45
N ALA A 21 8.38 -6.70 3.94
CA ALA A 21 9.65 -6.32 3.35
C ALA A 21 9.43 -5.38 2.16
N PHE A 22 10.02 -4.19 2.23
CA PHE A 22 10.01 -3.19 1.17
C PHE A 22 11.43 -2.69 0.90
N THR A 23 11.62 -2.12 -0.28
CA THR A 23 12.87 -1.44 -0.67
C THR A 23 12.58 0.03 -0.88
N ASP A 24 13.23 0.91 -0.12
CA ASP A 24 13.24 2.35 -0.40
C ASP A 24 14.08 2.60 -1.66
N CYS A 25 13.46 3.16 -2.70
CA CYS A 25 14.09 3.51 -3.96
C CYS A 25 14.40 5.02 -4.07
N GLY A 26 14.38 5.72 -2.95
CA GLY A 26 14.80 7.10 -2.77
C GLY A 26 16.08 7.16 -1.94
N ASN A 27 16.07 8.02 -0.92
CA ASN A 27 17.19 8.24 -0.01
C ASN A 27 16.79 7.96 1.45
N GLY A 28 15.89 6.98 1.66
CA GLY A 28 15.42 6.61 2.98
C GLY A 28 14.29 7.48 3.52
N GLU A 29 13.49 8.10 2.64
CA GLU A 29 12.30 8.84 3.04
C GLU A 29 11.17 7.91 3.52
N MET A 30 11.07 6.69 2.98
CA MET A 30 10.09 5.68 3.40
C MET A 30 10.48 5.07 4.75
N LYS A 31 9.52 4.99 5.68
CA LYS A 31 9.71 4.51 7.06
C LYS A 31 9.03 3.19 7.31
N SER A 32 7.82 3.00 6.79
CA SER A 32 7.13 1.72 6.87
C SER A 32 6.14 1.57 5.71
N MET A 33 5.85 0.32 5.37
CA MET A 33 4.80 -0.05 4.44
C MET A 33 4.07 -1.27 5.00
N ASP A 34 2.74 -1.19 5.03
CA ASP A 34 1.86 -2.23 5.53
C ASP A 34 0.80 -2.54 4.49
N ILE A 35 0.52 -3.83 4.29
CA ILE A 35 -0.57 -4.31 3.42
C ILE A 35 -1.50 -5.17 4.25
N THR A 36 -2.81 -4.95 4.13
CA THR A 36 -3.83 -5.69 4.88
C THR A 36 -5.03 -6.06 3.99
N PRO A 37 -5.46 -7.33 3.95
CA PRO A 37 -4.84 -8.49 4.61
C PRO A 37 -3.53 -8.91 3.93
N CYS A 38 -2.59 -9.43 4.71
CA CYS A 38 -1.37 -10.07 4.22
C CYS A 38 -1.00 -11.26 5.11
N GLU A 39 -1.03 -12.47 4.53
CA GLU A 39 -0.85 -13.75 5.25
C GLU A 39 0.61 -14.21 5.30
N SER A 40 1.45 -13.75 4.37
CA SER A 40 2.85 -14.15 4.22
C SER A 40 3.70 -12.98 3.72
N ASP A 41 5.03 -13.13 3.73
CA ASP A 41 5.94 -12.18 3.08
C ASP A 41 6.78 -12.96 2.05
N PRO A 42 6.65 -12.72 0.72
CA PRO A 42 5.84 -11.67 0.07
C PRO A 42 4.33 -11.86 0.24
N CYS A 43 3.58 -10.75 0.23
CA CYS A 43 2.12 -10.79 0.43
C CYS A 43 1.40 -11.54 -0.68
N ILE A 44 0.49 -12.44 -0.29
CA ILE A 44 -0.44 -13.09 -1.20
C ILE A 44 -1.68 -12.20 -1.36
N LEU A 45 -1.91 -11.73 -2.59
CA LEU A 45 -3.04 -10.88 -2.96
C LEU A 45 -4.05 -11.71 -3.77
N HIS A 46 -5.28 -11.83 -3.27
CA HIS A 46 -6.34 -12.58 -3.94
C HIS A 46 -7.05 -11.73 -4.98
N LYS A 47 -7.25 -12.29 -6.17
CA LYS A 47 -8.01 -11.66 -7.25
C LYS A 47 -9.45 -11.36 -6.83
N GLY A 48 -9.95 -10.21 -7.24
CA GLY A 48 -11.29 -9.73 -6.87
C GLY A 48 -11.41 -9.24 -5.42
N SER A 49 -10.32 -9.23 -4.65
CA SER A 49 -10.29 -8.67 -3.30
C SER A 49 -9.85 -7.21 -3.29
N ASN A 50 -10.07 -6.54 -2.17
CA ASN A 50 -9.56 -5.21 -1.89
C ASN A 50 -8.49 -5.31 -0.81
N VAL A 51 -7.32 -4.72 -1.05
CA VAL A 51 -6.24 -4.64 -0.07
C VAL A 51 -6.05 -3.20 0.38
N LYS A 52 -5.85 -3.01 1.68
CA LYS A 52 -5.47 -1.73 2.26
C LYS A 52 -3.96 -1.63 2.28
N VAL A 53 -3.43 -0.50 1.83
CA VAL A 53 -2.02 -0.17 1.88
C VAL A 53 -1.86 1.05 2.77
N SER A 54 -0.98 0.98 3.76
CA SER A 54 -0.54 2.11 4.58
C SER A 54 0.95 2.33 4.37
N MET A 55 1.35 3.59 4.15
CA MET A 55 2.75 3.97 3.99
C MET A 55 3.06 5.14 4.90
N LYS A 56 4.21 5.07 5.57
CA LYS A 56 4.76 6.18 6.35
C LYS A 56 6.01 6.70 5.71
N PHE A 57 6.11 8.01 5.52
CA PHE A 57 7.29 8.63 4.94
C PHE A 57 7.62 9.98 5.59
N ILE A 58 8.89 10.36 5.51
CA ILE A 58 9.41 11.65 5.95
C ILE A 58 10.09 12.30 4.74
N PRO A 59 9.47 13.30 4.08
CA PRO A 59 10.07 13.96 2.94
C PRO A 59 11.28 14.79 3.38
N ASN A 60 12.28 14.88 2.50
CA ASN A 60 13.49 15.68 2.71
C ASN A 60 13.36 17.13 2.20
N LYS A 61 12.24 17.47 1.55
CA LYS A 61 11.95 18.79 0.97
C LYS A 61 10.54 19.23 1.35
N ASN A 62 10.35 20.54 1.39
CA ASN A 62 9.02 21.12 1.43
C ASN A 62 8.35 20.96 0.06
N SER A 63 7.04 20.76 0.02
CA SER A 63 6.32 20.79 -1.26
C SER A 63 4.86 21.17 -1.09
N ASN A 64 4.37 22.02 -1.99
CA ASN A 64 2.97 22.40 -2.09
C ASN A 64 2.12 21.31 -2.76
N THR A 65 2.74 20.44 -3.55
CA THR A 65 2.08 19.34 -4.26
C THR A 65 2.58 17.97 -3.80
N ALA A 66 1.75 16.95 -3.97
CA ALA A 66 2.08 15.58 -3.59
C ALA A 66 1.36 14.57 -4.48
N MET A 67 1.93 14.24 -5.64
CA MET A 67 1.40 13.26 -6.59
C MET A 67 1.95 11.87 -6.32
N LEU A 68 1.09 10.95 -5.91
CA LEU A 68 1.43 9.53 -5.74
C LEU A 68 1.10 8.75 -7.01
N THR A 69 2.09 8.06 -7.57
CA THR A 69 1.91 7.10 -8.66
C THR A 69 2.14 5.69 -8.15
N ILE A 70 1.14 4.81 -8.26
CA ILE A 70 1.20 3.40 -7.87
C ILE A 70 1.10 2.52 -9.11
N GLY A 71 1.93 1.48 -9.19
CA GLY A 71 1.85 0.48 -10.25
C GLY A 71 2.42 -0.85 -9.81
N GLY A 72 2.37 -1.83 -10.71
CA GLY A 72 2.99 -3.13 -10.50
C GLY A 72 3.54 -3.67 -11.80
N ARG A 73 4.63 -4.42 -11.73
CA ARG A 73 5.25 -5.10 -12.87
C ARG A 73 5.18 -6.59 -12.61
N ALA A 74 4.46 -7.32 -13.46
CA ALA A 74 4.50 -8.77 -13.45
C ALA A 74 5.70 -9.25 -14.29
N ASN A 75 6.36 -10.32 -13.86
CA ASN A 75 7.39 -10.99 -14.67
C ASN A 75 6.82 -11.59 -15.97
N THR A 76 5.49 -11.67 -16.09
CA THR A 76 4.77 -12.16 -17.26
C THR A 76 4.31 -11.00 -18.13
N ILE A 77 4.68 -11.01 -19.41
CA ILE A 77 4.42 -9.97 -20.43
C ILE A 77 2.92 -9.66 -20.63
N ALA A 78 2.02 -10.55 -20.18
CA ALA A 78 0.63 -10.56 -20.64
C ALA A 78 -0.19 -9.32 -20.22
N ILE A 79 -0.10 -8.82 -18.97
CA ILE A 79 -0.99 -7.75 -18.48
C ILE A 79 -0.31 -6.95 -17.35
N THR A 80 0.30 -5.81 -17.67
CA THR A 80 0.68 -4.80 -16.68
C THR A 80 -0.35 -3.66 -16.74
N PRO A 81 -1.23 -3.49 -15.74
CA PRO A 81 -2.17 -2.38 -15.73
C PRO A 81 -1.41 -1.04 -15.71
N PRO A 82 -1.98 0.02 -16.31
CA PRO A 82 -1.36 1.33 -16.26
C PRO A 82 -1.24 1.80 -14.80
N PRO A 83 -0.16 2.51 -14.45
CA PRO A 83 -0.03 3.10 -13.12
C PRO A 83 -1.17 4.08 -12.82
N ILE A 84 -1.63 4.09 -11.58
CA ILE A 84 -2.65 5.01 -11.09
C ILE A 84 -1.94 6.18 -10.44
N THR A 85 -2.31 7.41 -10.79
CA THR A 85 -1.80 8.62 -10.14
C THR A 85 -2.91 9.31 -9.35
N MET A 86 -2.61 9.74 -8.14
CA MET A 86 -3.54 10.43 -7.25
C MET A 86 -2.86 11.61 -6.53
N ASP A 87 -3.64 12.65 -6.29
CA ASP A 87 -3.19 13.81 -5.52
C ASP A 87 -3.40 13.58 -4.02
N LEU A 88 -2.29 13.38 -3.30
CA LEU A 88 -2.28 13.17 -1.86
C LEU A 88 -2.61 14.44 -1.07
N CYS A 89 -2.55 15.65 -1.65
CA CYS A 89 -3.01 16.85 -0.97
C CYS A 89 -4.54 16.85 -0.74
N ASN A 90 -5.28 15.93 -1.39
CA ASN A 90 -6.69 15.67 -1.06
C ASN A 90 -6.87 14.85 0.23
N GLN A 91 -5.81 14.17 0.70
CA GLN A 91 -5.82 13.35 1.92
C GLN A 91 -4.93 13.94 3.03
N LEU A 92 -3.84 14.62 2.65
CA LEU A 92 -2.86 15.23 3.53
C LEU A 92 -3.02 16.75 3.55
N LYS A 93 -2.64 17.37 4.66
CA LYS A 93 -2.58 18.83 4.75
C LYS A 93 -1.29 19.33 4.08
N CYS A 94 -1.42 19.83 2.85
CA CYS A 94 -0.35 20.52 2.15
C CYS A 94 -0.24 22.01 2.60
N PRO A 95 0.94 22.64 2.51
CA PRO A 95 2.20 22.07 2.00
C PRO A 95 2.81 21.03 2.94
N LEU A 96 3.44 20.02 2.34
CA LEU A 96 4.29 19.07 3.04
C LEU A 96 5.55 19.79 3.54
N THR A 97 5.98 19.45 4.75
CA THR A 97 7.15 20.04 5.42
C THR A 97 8.25 19.00 5.52
N ALA A 98 9.47 19.39 5.15
CA ALA A 98 10.65 18.55 5.28
C ALA A 98 10.86 18.09 6.73
N GLY A 99 11.24 16.83 6.92
CA GLY A 99 11.52 16.25 8.24
C GLY A 99 10.28 15.91 9.07
N LYS A 100 9.07 16.20 8.60
CA LYS A 100 7.83 15.81 9.26
C LYS A 100 7.33 14.47 8.74
N GLU A 101 6.87 13.60 9.64
CA GLU A 101 6.28 12.31 9.25
C GLU A 101 4.84 12.48 8.73
N TYR A 102 4.54 11.76 7.66
CA TYR A 102 3.22 11.65 7.05
C TYR A 102 2.85 10.18 6.88
N THR A 103 1.56 9.88 7.10
CA THR A 103 0.98 8.56 6.85
C THR A 103 -0.09 8.68 5.79
N ILE A 104 -0.06 7.80 4.80
CA ILE A 104 -1.07 7.71 3.75
C ILE A 104 -1.64 6.32 3.71
N GLU A 105 -2.95 6.25 3.49
CA GLU A 105 -3.70 5.00 3.43
C GLU A 105 -4.58 4.99 2.18
N GLY A 106 -4.62 3.83 1.52
CA GLY A 106 -5.40 3.62 0.33
C GLY A 106 -5.96 2.21 0.28
N THR A 107 -7.09 2.04 -0.39
CA THR A 107 -7.63 0.72 -0.73
C THR A 107 -7.44 0.48 -2.21
N LEU A 108 -6.77 -0.61 -2.57
CA LEU A 108 -6.48 -1.00 -3.95
C LEU A 108 -7.25 -2.27 -4.30
N PRO A 109 -8.02 -2.27 -5.40
CA PRO A 109 -8.66 -3.49 -5.91
C PRO A 109 -7.63 -4.37 -6.64
N VAL A 110 -7.57 -5.64 -6.29
CA VAL A 110 -6.78 -6.64 -7.01
C VAL A 110 -7.61 -7.16 -8.18
N ASN A 111 -7.38 -6.63 -9.38
CA ASN A 111 -8.23 -6.91 -10.55
C ASN A 111 -8.24 -8.42 -10.89
N GLN A 112 -9.44 -8.98 -11.11
CA GLN A 112 -9.63 -10.40 -11.46
C GLN A 112 -8.94 -10.83 -12.75
N LEU A 113 -8.69 -9.88 -13.65
CA LEU A 113 -8.02 -10.15 -14.93
C LEU A 113 -6.50 -10.30 -14.81
N LEU A 114 -5.91 -10.02 -13.64
CA LEU A 114 -4.46 -10.15 -13.45
C LEU A 114 -4.05 -11.64 -13.48
N PRO A 115 -2.93 -11.98 -14.14
CA PRO A 115 -2.43 -13.34 -14.12
C PRO A 115 -2.00 -13.74 -12.70
N THR A 116 -2.05 -15.05 -12.42
CA THR A 116 -1.43 -15.59 -11.21
C THR A 116 0.08 -15.56 -11.40
N SER A 117 0.78 -14.66 -10.70
CA SER A 117 2.23 -14.51 -10.80
C SER A 117 2.79 -13.71 -9.63
N GLY A 118 4.11 -13.80 -9.44
CA GLY A 118 4.85 -12.83 -8.64
C GLY A 118 4.92 -11.48 -9.36
N VAL A 119 4.64 -10.41 -8.63
CA VAL A 119 4.66 -9.04 -9.09
C VAL A 119 5.54 -8.18 -8.21
N GLU A 120 6.23 -7.22 -8.82
CA GLU A 120 6.91 -6.14 -8.12
C GLU A 120 6.01 -4.89 -8.15
N GLY A 121 5.45 -4.53 -7.01
CA GLY A 121 4.72 -3.29 -6.82
C GLY A 121 5.67 -2.12 -6.61
N PHE A 122 5.28 -0.94 -7.06
CA PHE A 122 6.00 0.30 -6.77
C PHE A 122 5.03 1.45 -6.47
N ALA A 123 5.47 2.36 -5.61
CA ALA A 123 4.81 3.62 -5.33
C ALA A 123 5.85 4.75 -5.33
N VAL A 124 5.63 5.76 -6.15
CA VAL A 124 6.51 6.94 -6.27
C VAL A 124 5.71 8.18 -5.94
N LEU A 125 6.18 8.92 -4.94
CA LEU A 125 5.62 10.22 -4.58
C LEU A 125 6.47 11.34 -5.17
N ARG A 126 5.85 12.24 -5.93
CA ARG A 126 6.49 13.44 -6.50
C ARG A 126 5.82 14.70 -5.98
N GLY A 127 6.64 15.68 -5.62
CA GLY A 127 6.21 17.06 -5.35
C GLY A 127 6.77 18.01 -6.39
N ASP A 128 6.85 19.28 -6.02
CA ASP A 128 7.31 20.38 -6.88
C ASP A 128 8.77 20.16 -7.33
N ASP A 129 9.64 19.79 -6.40
CA ASP A 129 11.08 19.63 -6.61
C ASP A 129 11.48 18.15 -6.85
N GLY A 130 10.60 17.40 -7.51
CA GLY A 130 10.83 16.01 -7.90
C GLY A 130 10.36 14.98 -6.87
N GLN A 131 11.08 13.86 -6.75
CA GLN A 131 10.69 12.75 -5.88
C GLN A 131 10.77 13.14 -4.40
N LEU A 132 9.71 12.87 -3.64
CA LEU A 132 9.61 13.05 -2.20
C LEU A 132 9.77 11.74 -1.42
N ALA A 133 9.33 10.61 -2.00
CA ALA A 133 9.50 9.27 -1.46
C ALA A 133 9.32 8.22 -2.56
N CYS A 134 9.92 7.04 -2.40
CA CYS A 134 9.80 5.93 -3.35
C CYS A 134 9.91 4.61 -2.62
N VAL A 135 9.02 3.67 -2.93
CA VAL A 135 9.07 2.31 -2.39
C VAL A 135 8.74 1.29 -3.46
N THR A 136 9.45 0.16 -3.43
CA THR A 136 9.08 -1.06 -4.16
C THR A 136 8.89 -2.23 -3.19
N GLY A 137 8.07 -3.19 -3.59
CA GLY A 137 7.77 -4.38 -2.79
C GLY A 137 7.36 -5.55 -3.66
N SER A 138 7.54 -6.77 -3.14
CA SER A 138 7.15 -7.99 -3.83
C SER A 138 5.81 -8.51 -3.31
N ALA A 139 4.95 -8.93 -4.22
CA ALA A 139 3.69 -9.60 -3.89
C ALA A 139 3.43 -10.76 -4.84
N VAL A 140 2.55 -11.67 -4.45
CA VAL A 140 2.12 -12.81 -5.27
C VAL A 140 0.62 -12.69 -5.50
N ILE A 141 0.20 -12.61 -6.76
CA ILE A 141 -1.22 -12.59 -7.12
C ILE A 141 -1.71 -14.03 -7.27
N THR A 142 -2.79 -14.38 -6.58
CA THR A 142 -3.45 -15.69 -6.67
C THR A 142 -4.97 -15.53 -6.79
N ASN A 143 -5.70 -16.62 -7.04
CA ASN A 143 -7.16 -16.60 -7.11
C ASN A 143 -7.82 -16.41 -5.73
#